data_AF-A0A654ZL55-F1
#
_entry.id   AF-A0A654ZL55-F1
#
_cell.length_a   1.000
_cell.length_b   1.000
_cell.length_c   1.000
_cell.angle_alpha   90.00
_cell.angle_beta   90.00
_cell.angle_gamma   90.00
#
_symmetry.space_group_name_H-M   'P 1'
#
loop_
_entity.id
_entity.type
_entity.pdbx_description
1 polymer ?
#
loop_
_entity_poly.entity_id
_entity_poly.type
_entity_poly.pdbx_seq_one_letter_code
_entity_poly.pdbx_strand_id
1 'polypeptide(L)' 'MAAIMSQHFTFDLAPGYHVELEATLTLRPKHGVHVIGRRR' A
#
# COMPACT_ATOMS: atom_id res chain seq x y z
N MET A 1 3.68 7.44 -11.40
CA MET A 1 3.34 6.00 -11.38
C MET A 1 1.90 5.71 -10.93
N ALA A 2 1.43 6.27 -9.80
CA ALA A 2 0.06 5.98 -9.30
C ALA A 2 -1.05 6.15 -10.35
N ALA A 3 -1.01 7.23 -11.14
CA ALA A 3 -1.99 7.47 -12.21
C ALA A 3 -1.98 6.41 -13.33
N ILE A 4 -0.82 5.81 -13.65
CA ILE A 4 -0.72 4.75 -14.67
C ILE A 4 -1.21 3.41 -14.08
N MET A 5 -0.79 3.09 -12.86
CA MET A 5 -1.24 1.87 -12.18
C MET A 5 -2.75 1.84 -11.96
N SER A 6 -3.35 2.96 -11.55
CA SER A 6 -4.79 3.06 -11.31
C SER A 6 -5.66 2.99 -12.58
N GLN A 7 -5.07 3.14 -13.77
CA GLN A 7 -5.79 2.90 -15.03
C GLN A 7 -6.00 1.41 -15.30
N HIS A 8 -5.10 0.55 -14.82
CA HIS A 8 -5.12 -0.88 -15.13
C HIS A 8 -5.54 -1.74 -13.94
N PHE A 9 -5.40 -1.23 -12.71
CA PHE A 9 -5.60 -2.00 -11.50
C PHE A 9 -6.41 -1.23 -10.44
N THR A 10 -7.08 -2.00 -9.59
CA THR A 10 -7.60 -1.57 -8.29
C THR A 10 -6.77 -2.25 -7.20
N PHE A 11 -6.60 -1.57 -6.07
CA PHE A 11 -5.79 -2.07 -4.96
C PHE A 11 -6.60 -1.95 -3.67
N ASP A 12 -6.81 -3.07 -3.00
CA ASP A 12 -7.40 -3.11 -1.66
C ASP A 12 -6.32 -3.45 -0.64
N LEU A 13 -6.45 -2.93 0.59
CA LEU A 13 -5.58 -3.35 1.69
C LEU A 13 -5.83 -4.84 1.99
N ALA A 14 -4.76 -5.60 2.18
CA ALA A 14 -4.90 -6.99 2.61
C ALA A 14 -5.60 -7.06 3.99
N PRO A 15 -6.63 -7.90 4.16
CA PRO A 15 -7.36 -7.98 5.41
C PRO A 15 -6.45 -8.43 6.55
N GLY A 16 -6.64 -7.85 7.73
CA GLY A 16 -5.84 -8.14 8.93
C GLY A 16 -4.42 -7.58 8.91
N TYR A 17 -4.00 -6.87 7.85
CA TYR A 17 -2.71 -6.20 7.83
C TYR A 17 -2.76 -4.89 8.62
N HIS A 18 -2.07 -4.86 9.77
CA HIS A 18 -1.89 -3.65 10.56
C HIS A 18 -0.63 -2.91 10.09
N VAL A 19 -0.80 -1.65 9.70
CA VAL A 19 0.32 -0.80 9.30
C VAL A 19 1.03 -0.29 10.55
N GLU A 20 2.18 -0.88 10.88
CA GLU A 20 3.07 -0.36 11.91
C GLU A 20 3.90 0.81 11.36
N LEU A 21 3.97 1.89 12.14
CA LEU A 21 4.74 3.07 11.79
C LEU A 21 6.05 3.11 12.56
N GLU A 22 7.10 3.54 11.89
CA GLU A 22 8.37 3.94 12.50
C GLU A 22 8.66 5.40 12.17
N ALA A 23 9.24 6.12 13.12
CA ALA A 23 9.68 7.50 12.96
C ALA A 23 11.20 7.54 13.11
N THR A 24 11.91 7.46 11.98
CA THR A 24 13.36 7.62 11.93
C THR A 24 13.69 9.10 11.66
N LEU A 25 13.67 9.52 10.39
CA LEU A 25 13.70 10.92 9.97
C LEU A 25 12.34 11.41 9.47
N THR A 26 11.55 10.50 8.88
CA THR A 26 10.16 10.71 8.47
C THR A 26 9.29 9.61 9.06
N LEU A 27 7.98 9.85 9.14
CA LEU A 27 7.03 8.81 9.50
C LEU A 27 6.81 7.90 8.30
N ARG A 28 7.04 6.60 8.47
CA ARG A 28 6.87 5.61 7.39
C ARG A 28 6.32 4.27 7.88
N PRO A 29 5.66 3.49 7.01
CA PRO A 29 5.38 2.09 7.29
C PRO A 29 6.69 1.32 7.48
N LYS A 30 6.81 0.65 8.62
CA LYS A 30 8.00 -0.14 8.97
C LYS A 30 8.20 -1.35 8.03
N HIS A 31 7.09 -1.95 7.60
CA HIS A 31 7.08 -3.19 6.79
C HIS A 31 6.44 -2.99 5.41
N GLY A 32 6.29 -1.73 4.96
CA GLY A 32 5.53 -1.40 3.76
C GLY A 32 4.02 -1.48 3.97
N VAL A 33 3.26 -1.58 2.88
CA VAL A 33 1.79 -1.73 2.90
C VAL A 33 1.44 -2.93 2.03
N HIS A 34 0.81 -3.94 2.61
CA HIS A 34 0.38 -5.12 1.87
C HIS A 34 -0.98 -4.84 1.20
N VAL A 35 -0.98 -4.81 -0.13
CA VAL A 35 -2.20 -4.63 -0.93
C VAL A 35 -2.46 -5.82 -1.83
N ILE A 36 -3.73 -6.07 -2.13
CA ILE A 36 -4.20 -7.03 -3.12
C ILE A 36 -4.57 -6.25 -4.37
N GLY A 37 -3.82 -6.46 -5.45
CA GLY A 37 -4.11 -5.87 -6.76
C GLY A 37 -5.09 -6.73 -7.55
N ARG A 38 -6.11 -6.11 -8.17
CA ARG A 38 -6.98 -6.74 -9.16
C ARG A 38 -7.00 -5.92 -10.44
N ARG A 39 -6.99 -6.59 -11.59
CA ARG A 39 -7.14 -5.91 -12.89
C ARG A 39 -8.54 -5.29 -12.97
N ARG A 40 -8.60 -4.08 -13.52
CA ARG A 40 -9.88 -3.43 -13.88
C ARG A 40 -10.51 -4.07 -15.11
#